data_AF-A0A7J8NTV5-F1
#
_entry.id   AF-A0A7J8NTV5-F1
#
_cell.length_a   1.000
_cell.length_b   1.000
_cell.length_c   1.000
_cell.angle_alpha   90.00
_cell.angle_beta   90.00
_cell.angle_gamma   90.00
#
_symmetry.space_group_name_H-M   'P 1'
#
loop_
_entity.id
_entity.type
_entity.pdbx_description
1 polymer ?
#
loop_
_entity_poly.entity_id
_entity_poly.type
_entity_poly.pdbx_seq_one_letter_code
_entity_poly.pdbx_strand_id
1 'polypeptide(L)'
;MDGEINNLVKLWLSILASLFYCYFLASKIPKVHATSGLELEPPSDEPYLSTSLQDFWGRRWNLMVTYLLRHTVYKPARSFFDNMLGSKWAPLAAVLAAFIVSGLMHELVFYYVTRVSPTWEVTWYFVLHGACVVVEFGVKRVFSGKAQLHWAVSTPLTVGFVVATAMWLFFPPVLRTGAVEKAIEECKVLLDFAKVLWKVNSFW
;
A
#
# COMPACT_ATOMS: atom_id res chain seq x y z
N MET A 1 -25.99 9.64 -16.21
CA MET A 1 -25.04 8.53 -16.42
C MET A 1 -23.73 9.01 -17.03
N ASP A 2 -23.71 9.61 -18.22
CA ASP A 2 -22.44 10.01 -18.89
C ASP A 2 -21.62 11.07 -18.13
N GLY A 3 -22.29 12.01 -17.48
CA GLY A 3 -21.64 13.04 -16.65
C GLY A 3 -20.98 12.49 -15.38
N GLU A 4 -21.60 11.49 -14.75
CA GLU A 4 -21.06 10.83 -13.54
C GLU A 4 -19.86 9.96 -13.90
N ILE A 5 -19.93 9.22 -15.01
CA ILE A 5 -18.82 8.42 -15.52
C ILE A 5 -17.62 9.32 -15.86
N ASN A 6 -17.86 10.46 -16.52
CA ASN A 6 -16.78 11.42 -16.82
C ASN A 6 -16.16 12.04 -15.57
N ASN A 7 -16.97 12.36 -14.55
CA ASN A 7 -16.47 12.88 -13.28
C ASN A 7 -15.69 11.82 -12.50
N LEU A 8 -16.15 10.57 -12.50
CA LEU A 8 -15.42 9.43 -11.98
C LEU A 8 -14.07 9.30 -12.71
N VAL A 9 -14.05 9.24 -14.04
CA VAL A 9 -12.81 9.10 -14.85
C VAL A 9 -11.82 10.22 -14.55
N LYS A 10 -12.27 11.47 -14.41
CA LYS A 10 -11.41 12.59 -14.02
C LYS A 10 -10.86 12.42 -12.60
N LEU A 11 -11.69 11.98 -11.65
CA LEU A 11 -11.26 11.66 -10.29
C LEU A 11 -10.19 10.56 -10.31
N TRP A 12 -10.40 9.49 -11.08
CA TRP A 12 -9.44 8.39 -11.27
C TRP A 12 -8.10 8.88 -11.79
N LEU A 13 -8.10 9.69 -12.86
CA LEU A 13 -6.88 10.24 -13.44
C LEU A 13 -6.16 11.19 -12.47
N SER A 14 -6.90 12.00 -11.71
CA SER A 14 -6.32 12.93 -10.74
C SER A 14 -5.65 12.23 -9.56
N ILE A 15 -6.28 11.17 -9.04
CA ILE A 15 -5.73 10.40 -7.91
C ILE A 15 -4.51 9.62 -8.37
N LEU A 16 -4.59 8.96 -9.54
CA LEU A 16 -3.43 8.29 -10.14
C LEU A 16 -2.27 9.26 -10.38
N ALA A 17 -2.54 10.44 -10.93
CA ALA A 17 -1.53 11.48 -11.12
C ALA A 17 -0.94 11.96 -9.79
N SER A 18 -1.75 12.16 -8.76
CA SER A 18 -1.27 12.57 -7.43
C SER A 18 -0.45 11.49 -6.74
N LEU A 19 -0.83 10.21 -6.86
CA LEU A 19 -0.08 9.08 -6.28
C LEU A 19 1.25 8.91 -7.00
N PHE A 20 1.24 9.01 -8.34
CA PHE A 20 2.45 8.99 -9.15
C PHE A 20 3.35 10.19 -8.80
N TYR A 21 2.79 11.37 -8.61
CA TYR A 21 3.52 12.58 -8.21
C TYR A 21 4.11 12.47 -6.81
N CYS A 22 3.35 12.01 -5.81
CA CYS A 22 3.84 11.79 -4.44
C CYS A 22 4.93 10.72 -4.40
N TYR A 23 4.77 9.63 -5.14
CA TYR A 23 5.79 8.61 -5.28
C TYR A 23 7.05 9.13 -5.98
N PHE A 24 6.88 9.88 -7.08
CA PHE A 24 7.99 10.49 -7.80
C PHE A 24 8.73 11.49 -6.90
N LEU A 25 8.05 12.34 -6.15
CA LEU A 25 8.67 13.22 -5.17
C LEU A 25 9.43 12.42 -4.10
N ALA A 26 8.79 11.42 -3.48
CA ALA A 26 9.42 10.58 -2.46
C ALA A 26 10.69 9.86 -2.97
N SER A 27 10.67 9.36 -4.20
CA SER A 27 11.84 8.77 -4.88
C SER A 27 12.93 9.77 -5.25
N LYS A 28 12.67 11.09 -5.20
CA LYS A 28 13.66 12.17 -5.39
C LYS A 28 14.21 12.75 -4.09
N ILE A 29 13.63 12.41 -2.93
CA ILE A 29 14.18 12.70 -1.59
C ILE A 29 15.56 12.04 -1.30
N PRO A 30 16.11 11.04 -2.03
CA PRO A 30 17.43 10.47 -1.71
C PRO A 30 18.61 11.45 -1.69
N LYS A 31 18.45 12.67 -2.21
CA LYS A 31 19.55 13.65 -2.28
C LYS A 31 19.80 14.42 -0.97
N VAL A 32 18.94 14.31 0.04
CA VAL A 32 19.20 14.86 1.39
C VAL A 32 19.91 13.84 2.29
N HIS A 33 19.96 12.57 1.92
CA HIS A 33 20.51 11.48 2.72
C HIS A 33 22.05 11.40 2.69
N ALA A 34 22.66 11.96 1.64
CA ALA A 34 24.11 11.96 1.46
C ALA A 34 24.87 12.79 2.51
N THR A 35 24.19 13.66 3.27
CA THR A 35 24.81 14.48 4.32
C THR A 35 24.82 13.82 5.70
N SER A 36 24.11 12.70 5.91
CA SER A 36 23.93 12.07 7.24
C SER A 36 24.64 10.73 7.44
N GLY A 37 25.24 10.14 6.40
CA GLY A 37 26.01 8.87 6.52
C GLY A 37 25.18 7.62 6.87
N LEU A 38 23.88 7.75 7.10
CA LEU A 38 22.95 6.63 7.28
C LEU A 38 22.38 6.20 5.92
N GLU A 39 22.78 5.02 5.46
CA GLU A 39 22.17 4.35 4.31
C GLU A 39 20.83 3.74 4.76
N LEU A 40 19.74 4.46 4.51
CA LEU A 40 18.38 3.96 4.75
C LEU A 40 17.92 3.21 3.51
N GLU A 41 17.59 1.93 3.69
CA GLU A 41 17.01 1.08 2.63
C GLU A 41 15.75 1.78 2.06
N PRO A 42 15.62 1.92 0.72
CA PRO A 42 14.44 2.52 0.12
C PRO A 42 13.17 1.76 0.53
N PRO A 43 12.07 2.47 0.84
CA PRO A 43 10.85 1.83 1.32
C PRO A 43 10.18 0.93 0.27
N SER A 44 10.47 1.09 -1.03
CA SER A 44 9.89 0.31 -2.11
C SER A 44 10.87 0.18 -3.29
N ASP A 45 10.79 -0.92 -4.02
CA ASP A 45 11.61 -1.23 -5.20
C ASP A 45 10.74 -1.31 -6.47
N GLU A 46 10.54 -0.17 -7.13
CA GLU A 46 9.82 -0.05 -8.41
C GLU A 46 8.51 -0.89 -8.51
N PRO A 47 7.52 -0.66 -7.62
CA PRO A 47 6.31 -1.49 -7.53
C PRO A 47 5.42 -1.45 -8.77
N TYR A 48 5.61 -0.47 -9.67
CA TYR A 48 4.91 -0.40 -10.95
C TYR A 48 5.43 -1.41 -11.98
N LEU A 49 6.56 -2.08 -11.73
CA LEU A 49 7.10 -3.15 -12.59
C LEU A 49 6.67 -4.55 -12.13
N SER A 50 5.85 -4.67 -11.09
CA SER A 50 5.42 -5.96 -10.55
C SER A 50 4.65 -6.80 -11.57
N THR A 51 5.14 -8.00 -11.84
CA THR A 51 4.52 -8.96 -12.77
C THR A 51 3.51 -9.89 -12.10
N SER A 52 3.40 -9.86 -10.78
CA SER A 52 2.46 -10.67 -10.00
C SER A 52 2.22 -10.07 -8.61
N LEU A 53 1.16 -10.48 -7.92
CA LEU A 53 0.84 -9.97 -6.58
C LEU A 53 1.88 -10.42 -5.55
N GLN A 54 2.43 -11.62 -5.71
CA GLN A 54 3.57 -12.07 -4.92
C GLN A 54 4.80 -11.17 -5.09
N ASP A 55 5.07 -10.72 -6.31
CA ASP A 55 6.21 -9.84 -6.59
C ASP A 55 5.95 -8.43 -6.02
N PHE A 56 4.73 -7.92 -6.18
CA PHE A 56 4.31 -6.64 -5.61
C PHE A 56 4.46 -6.63 -4.09
N TRP A 57 3.74 -7.50 -3.38
CA TRP A 57 3.70 -7.49 -1.91
C TRP A 57 4.96 -8.08 -1.25
N GLY A 58 5.69 -8.95 -1.93
CA GLY A 58 6.80 -9.69 -1.33
C GLY A 58 8.18 -9.06 -1.55
N ARG A 59 8.35 -8.27 -2.62
CA ARG A 59 9.67 -7.80 -3.07
C ARG A 59 9.73 -6.34 -3.47
N ARG A 60 8.60 -5.67 -3.70
CA ARG A 60 8.62 -4.33 -4.30
C ARG A 60 7.87 -3.28 -3.49
N TRP A 61 6.82 -3.68 -2.78
CA TRP A 61 6.01 -2.80 -1.96
C TRP A 61 6.43 -2.84 -0.48
N ASN A 62 6.68 -1.68 0.10
CA ASN A 62 6.92 -1.45 1.53
C ASN A 62 7.86 -2.49 2.17
N LEU A 63 9.11 -2.53 1.70
CA LEU A 63 10.11 -3.54 2.06
C LEU A 63 10.33 -3.64 3.58
N MET A 64 10.31 -2.51 4.27
CA MET A 64 10.41 -2.46 5.74
C MET A 64 9.25 -3.19 6.41
N VAL A 65 8.00 -2.92 6.03
CA VAL A 65 6.82 -3.59 6.60
C VAL A 65 6.81 -5.07 6.22
N THR A 66 7.17 -5.40 4.99
CA THR A 66 7.28 -6.78 4.53
C THR A 66 8.33 -7.55 5.33
N TYR A 67 9.47 -6.94 5.64
CA TYR A 67 10.50 -7.51 6.51
C TYR A 67 9.99 -7.73 7.93
N LEU A 68 9.34 -6.73 8.52
CA LEU A 68 8.78 -6.81 9.86
C LEU A 68 7.73 -7.93 9.95
N LEU A 69 6.71 -7.92 9.08
CA LEU A 69 5.66 -8.96 9.04
C LEU A 69 6.25 -10.36 8.80
N ARG A 70 7.33 -10.47 8.00
CA ARG A 70 8.00 -11.75 7.79
C ARG A 70 8.55 -12.33 9.10
N HIS A 71 9.15 -11.48 9.93
CA HIS A 71 9.77 -11.90 11.17
C HIS A 71 8.79 -12.00 12.35
N THR A 72 7.83 -11.08 12.45
CA THR A 72 6.91 -10.99 13.59
C THR A 72 5.64 -11.81 13.42
N VAL A 73 5.19 -12.06 12.19
CA VAL A 73 3.94 -12.77 11.92
C VAL A 73 4.17 -14.05 11.13
N TYR A 74 4.79 -13.96 9.94
CA TYR A 74 4.88 -15.09 9.02
C TYR A 74 5.68 -16.25 9.60
N LYS A 75 6.91 -16.03 10.09
CA LYS A 75 7.75 -17.09 10.68
C LYS A 75 7.08 -17.79 11.87
N PRO A 76 6.57 -17.08 12.90
CA PRO A 76 5.89 -17.73 14.01
C PRO A 76 4.59 -18.42 13.56
N ALA A 77 3.77 -17.78 12.71
CA ALA A 77 2.56 -18.40 12.19
C ALA A 77 2.85 -19.67 11.40
N ARG A 78 3.90 -19.66 10.56
CA ARG A 78 4.31 -20.85 9.79
C ARG A 78 4.72 -21.98 10.72
N SER A 79 5.52 -21.70 11.75
CA SER A 79 5.93 -22.71 12.74
C SER A 79 4.71 -23.32 13.45
N PHE A 80 3.77 -22.47 13.87
CA PHE A 80 2.52 -22.91 14.49
C PHE A 80 1.68 -23.78 13.56
N PHE A 81 1.49 -23.35 12.30
CA PHE A 81 0.68 -24.07 11.32
C PHE A 81 1.37 -25.32 10.76
N ASP A 82 2.70 -25.43 10.82
CA ASP A 82 3.43 -26.63 10.41
C ASP A 82 3.01 -27.83 11.25
N ASN A 83 2.87 -27.63 12.55
CA ASN A 83 2.42 -28.64 13.50
C ASN A 83 0.93 -29.02 13.32
N MET A 84 0.09 -28.10 12.87
CA MET A 84 -1.37 -28.29 12.83
C MET A 84 -1.92 -28.71 11.45
N LEU A 85 -1.44 -28.07 10.38
CA LEU A 85 -1.96 -28.22 9.01
C LEU A 85 -0.96 -28.95 8.09
N GLY A 86 0.25 -29.21 8.58
CA GLY A 86 1.33 -29.84 7.84
C GLY A 86 2.08 -28.89 6.90
N SER A 87 3.31 -29.30 6.55
CA SER A 87 4.28 -28.45 5.84
C SER A 87 3.85 -27.97 4.45
N LYS A 88 2.85 -28.62 3.84
CA LYS A 88 2.31 -28.19 2.54
C LYS A 88 1.41 -26.96 2.65
N TRP A 89 0.63 -26.83 3.73
CA TRP A 89 -0.39 -25.79 3.91
C TRP A 89 0.07 -24.68 4.85
N ALA A 90 1.03 -24.96 5.74
CA ALA A 90 1.58 -24.00 6.68
C ALA A 90 2.07 -22.68 6.04
N PRO A 91 2.77 -22.68 4.88
CA PRO A 91 3.17 -21.43 4.23
C PRO A 91 1.98 -20.60 3.75
N LEU A 92 0.90 -21.22 3.27
CA LEU A 92 -0.29 -20.53 2.78
C LEU A 92 -1.07 -19.88 3.93
N ALA A 93 -1.26 -20.62 5.02
CA ALA A 93 -1.88 -20.12 6.24
C ALA A 93 -1.08 -18.96 6.85
N ALA A 94 0.26 -19.07 6.84
CA ALA A 94 1.13 -18.00 7.32
C ALA A 94 1.06 -16.72 6.46
N VAL A 95 0.92 -16.84 5.14
CA VAL A 95 0.68 -15.68 4.25
C VAL A 95 -0.64 -15.01 4.61
N LEU A 96 -1.75 -15.77 4.71
CA LEU A 96 -3.05 -15.20 5.10
C LEU A 96 -3.00 -14.51 6.46
N ALA A 97 -2.35 -15.12 7.45
CA ALA A 97 -2.16 -14.52 8.76
C ALA A 97 -1.40 -13.19 8.68
N ALA A 98 -0.32 -13.12 7.89
CA ALA A 98 0.43 -11.88 7.69
C ALA A 98 -0.42 -10.76 7.06
N PHE A 99 -1.25 -11.08 6.06
CA PHE A 99 -2.16 -10.12 5.45
C PHE A 99 -3.27 -9.66 6.39
N ILE A 100 -3.84 -10.56 7.19
CA ILE A 100 -4.85 -10.20 8.21
C ILE A 100 -4.24 -9.24 9.24
N VAL A 101 -3.07 -9.57 9.80
CA VAL A 101 -2.40 -8.70 10.78
C VAL A 101 -2.03 -7.35 10.15
N SER A 102 -1.56 -7.34 8.90
CA SER A 102 -1.33 -6.09 8.17
C SER A 102 -2.61 -5.26 8.03
N GLY A 103 -3.73 -5.89 7.67
CA GLY A 103 -5.03 -5.22 7.54
C GLY A 103 -5.50 -4.59 8.84
N LEU A 104 -5.42 -5.33 9.94
CA LEU A 104 -5.76 -4.83 11.28
C LEU A 104 -4.89 -3.63 11.70
N MET A 105 -3.59 -3.68 11.39
CA MET A 105 -2.69 -2.56 11.66
C MET A 105 -3.07 -1.31 10.85
N HIS A 106 -3.45 -1.47 9.58
CA HIS A 106 -3.90 -0.35 8.76
C HIS A 106 -5.23 0.21 9.24
N GLU A 107 -6.17 -0.65 9.65
CA GLU A 107 -7.43 -0.23 10.26
C GLU A 107 -7.19 0.60 11.52
N LEU A 108 -6.24 0.18 12.37
CA LEU A 108 -5.85 0.90 13.57
C LEU A 108 -5.23 2.28 13.24
N VAL A 109 -4.33 2.34 12.26
CA VAL A 109 -3.76 3.61 11.79
C VAL A 109 -4.86 4.53 11.28
N PHE A 110 -5.80 4.02 10.50
CA PHE A 110 -6.93 4.80 9.97
C PHE A 110 -7.83 5.30 11.09
N TYR A 111 -8.10 4.48 12.10
CA TYR A 111 -8.85 4.89 13.30
C TYR A 111 -8.13 6.05 14.03
N TYR A 112 -6.81 6.00 14.18
CA TYR A 112 -6.07 7.08 14.81
C TYR A 112 -6.04 8.37 13.98
N VAL A 113 -5.90 8.27 12.66
CA VAL A 113 -5.83 9.43 11.75
C VAL A 113 -7.21 10.07 11.58
N THR A 114 -8.24 9.28 11.30
CA THR A 114 -9.59 9.80 10.98
C THR A 114 -10.44 10.05 12.23
N ARG A 115 -10.12 9.38 13.36
CA ARG A 115 -10.90 9.41 14.62
C ARG A 115 -12.35 8.97 14.46
N VAL A 116 -12.66 8.21 13.40
CA VAL A 116 -13.96 7.63 13.11
C VAL A 116 -13.89 6.11 13.30
N SER A 117 -15.00 5.49 13.72
CA SER A 117 -15.08 4.04 13.94
C SER A 117 -14.62 3.24 12.70
N PRO A 118 -13.86 2.15 12.91
CA PRO A 118 -13.36 1.33 11.81
C PRO A 118 -14.49 0.72 11.00
N THR A 119 -14.38 0.79 9.67
CA THR A 119 -15.37 0.27 8.72
C THR A 119 -15.01 -1.12 8.22
N TRP A 120 -13.79 -1.58 8.50
CA TRP A 120 -13.23 -2.87 8.07
C TRP A 120 -12.99 -2.99 6.56
N GLU A 121 -13.30 -1.95 5.78
CA GLU A 121 -13.04 -1.91 4.33
C GLU A 121 -11.54 -2.09 4.04
N VAL A 122 -10.67 -1.45 4.83
CA VAL A 122 -9.21 -1.55 4.70
C VAL A 122 -8.71 -2.94 5.08
N THR A 123 -9.24 -3.52 6.16
CA THR A 123 -8.91 -4.90 6.53
C THR A 123 -9.28 -5.87 5.40
N TRP A 124 -10.46 -5.72 4.79
CA TRP A 124 -10.88 -6.55 3.66
C TRP A 124 -10.03 -6.40 2.41
N TYR A 125 -9.50 -5.20 2.14
CA TYR A 125 -8.51 -5.01 1.08
C TYR A 125 -7.31 -5.95 1.26
N PHE A 126 -6.71 -5.99 2.45
CA PHE A 126 -5.56 -6.87 2.69
C PHE A 126 -5.94 -8.35 2.68
N VAL A 127 -7.10 -8.73 3.23
CA VAL A 127 -7.55 -10.13 3.20
C VAL A 127 -7.78 -10.62 1.78
N LEU A 128 -8.42 -9.81 0.92
CA LEU A 128 -8.62 -10.11 -0.50
C LEU A 128 -7.28 -10.33 -1.20
N HIS A 129 -6.33 -9.41 -1.01
CA HIS A 129 -4.98 -9.52 -1.59
C HIS A 129 -4.23 -10.76 -1.09
N GLY A 130 -4.33 -11.08 0.20
CA GLY A 130 -3.75 -12.29 0.79
C GLY A 130 -4.34 -13.57 0.18
N ALA A 131 -5.66 -13.61 -0.01
CA ALA A 131 -6.34 -14.73 -0.69
C ALA A 131 -5.89 -14.86 -2.14
N CYS A 132 -5.81 -13.76 -2.89
CA CYS A 132 -5.31 -13.76 -4.27
C CYS A 132 -3.86 -14.25 -4.35
N VAL A 133 -2.99 -13.85 -3.41
CA VAL A 133 -1.60 -14.33 -3.34
C VAL A 133 -1.54 -15.84 -3.07
N VAL A 134 -2.38 -16.37 -2.18
CA VAL A 134 -2.46 -17.82 -1.92
C VAL A 134 -2.94 -18.59 -3.15
N VAL A 135 -3.96 -18.08 -3.85
CA VAL A 135 -4.43 -18.66 -5.11
C VAL A 135 -3.32 -18.64 -6.15
N GLU A 136 -2.62 -17.52 -6.31
CA GLU A 136 -1.50 -17.37 -7.24
C GLU A 136 -0.38 -18.37 -6.94
N PHE A 137 -0.06 -18.59 -5.66
CA PHE A 137 0.89 -19.61 -5.22
C PHE A 137 0.41 -21.03 -5.60
N GLY A 138 -0.86 -21.33 -5.36
CA GLY A 138 -1.48 -22.62 -5.71
C GLY A 138 -1.42 -22.89 -7.22
N VAL A 139 -1.79 -21.90 -8.05
CA VAL A 139 -1.72 -21.98 -9.51
C VAL A 139 -0.28 -22.22 -9.97
N LYS A 140 0.69 -21.43 -9.48
CA LYS A 140 2.10 -21.60 -9.85
C LYS A 140 2.63 -22.99 -9.48
N ARG A 141 2.17 -23.56 -8.36
CA ARG A 141 2.52 -24.90 -7.91
C ARG A 141 1.93 -26.01 -8.80
N VAL A 142 0.69 -25.87 -9.23
CA VAL A 142 -0.01 -26.85 -10.10
C VAL A 142 0.54 -26.83 -11.53
N PHE A 143 0.77 -25.65 -12.09
CA PHE A 143 1.22 -25.50 -13.49
C PHE A 143 2.75 -25.56 -13.66
N SER A 144 3.49 -26.04 -12.65
CA SER A 144 4.96 -26.19 -12.65
C SER A 144 5.72 -24.96 -13.16
N GLY A 145 5.20 -23.75 -12.92
CA GLY A 145 5.79 -22.51 -13.42
C GLY A 145 5.72 -22.29 -14.94
N LYS A 146 5.03 -23.14 -15.72
CA LYS A 146 4.89 -22.99 -17.18
C LYS A 146 3.82 -21.99 -17.62
N ALA A 147 2.91 -21.62 -16.73
CA ALA A 147 1.86 -20.63 -16.98
C ALA A 147 2.31 -19.19 -16.66
N GLN A 148 3.47 -18.76 -17.18
CA GLN A 148 3.90 -17.36 -17.03
C GLN A 148 3.35 -16.54 -18.19
N LEU A 149 2.44 -15.63 -17.88
CA LEU A 149 2.05 -14.58 -18.82
C LEU A 149 3.25 -13.68 -19.13
N HIS A 150 3.32 -13.20 -20.37
CA HIS A 150 4.34 -12.25 -20.77
C HIS A 150 4.30 -10.99 -19.88
N TRP A 151 5.46 -10.48 -19.49
CA TRP A 151 5.60 -9.37 -18.53
C TRP A 151 4.78 -8.13 -18.93
N ALA A 152 4.72 -7.83 -20.23
CA ALA A 152 3.95 -6.70 -20.76
C ALA A 152 2.44 -6.80 -20.53
N VAL A 153 1.90 -7.99 -20.25
CA VAL A 153 0.49 -8.21 -19.91
C VAL A 153 0.32 -8.36 -18.41
N SER A 154 1.21 -9.10 -17.75
CA SER A 154 1.09 -9.39 -16.32
C SER A 154 1.33 -8.16 -15.44
N THR A 155 2.22 -7.25 -15.86
CA THR A 155 2.48 -5.99 -15.15
C THR A 155 1.26 -5.06 -15.11
N PRO A 156 0.68 -4.62 -16.25
CA PRO A 156 -0.50 -3.76 -16.21
C PRO A 156 -1.70 -4.44 -15.55
N LEU A 157 -1.84 -5.76 -15.67
CA LEU A 157 -2.89 -6.51 -14.97
C LEU A 157 -2.70 -6.47 -13.45
N THR A 158 -1.50 -6.72 -12.96
CA THR A 158 -1.19 -6.71 -11.52
C THR A 158 -1.36 -5.31 -10.93
N VAL A 159 -0.74 -4.31 -11.57
CA VAL A 159 -0.82 -2.91 -11.12
C VAL A 159 -2.26 -2.40 -11.22
N GLY A 160 -2.96 -2.71 -12.32
CA GLY A 160 -4.36 -2.35 -12.50
C GLY A 160 -5.26 -2.96 -11.43
N PHE A 161 -5.07 -4.24 -11.10
CA PHE A 161 -5.79 -4.89 -10.01
C PHE A 161 -5.53 -4.24 -8.65
N VAL A 162 -4.26 -3.97 -8.32
CA VAL A 162 -3.87 -3.31 -7.05
C VAL A 162 -4.51 -1.93 -6.96
N VAL A 163 -4.40 -1.11 -8.01
CA VAL A 163 -4.99 0.23 -8.05
C VAL A 163 -6.50 0.16 -7.94
N ALA A 164 -7.17 -0.68 -8.73
CA ALA A 164 -8.62 -0.77 -8.73
C ALA A 164 -9.16 -1.19 -7.36
N THR A 165 -8.54 -2.19 -6.73
CA THR A 165 -8.95 -2.65 -5.39
C THR A 165 -8.61 -1.64 -4.29
N ALA A 166 -7.51 -0.90 -4.39
CA ALA A 166 -7.17 0.17 -3.45
C ALA A 166 -8.18 1.31 -3.53
N MET A 167 -8.57 1.68 -4.75
CA MET A 167 -9.61 2.69 -4.97
C MET A 167 -10.99 2.26 -4.49
N TRP A 168 -11.26 0.96 -4.49
CA TRP A 168 -12.53 0.41 -4.02
C TRP A 168 -12.61 0.26 -2.50
N LEU A 169 -11.55 -0.19 -1.84
CA LEU A 169 -11.60 -0.59 -0.42
C LEU A 169 -10.66 0.20 0.50
N PHE A 170 -9.58 0.77 -0.04
CA PHE A 170 -8.54 1.43 0.76
C PHE A 170 -8.77 2.94 0.87
N PHE A 171 -9.07 3.62 -0.24
CA PHE A 171 -9.25 5.08 -0.26
C PHE A 171 -10.62 5.59 0.21
N PRO A 172 -11.76 4.91 -0.03
CA PRO A 172 -13.07 5.45 0.34
C PRO A 172 -13.25 5.82 1.81
N PRO A 173 -12.72 5.06 2.80
CA PRO A 173 -12.80 5.46 4.21
C PRO A 173 -12.16 6.83 4.49
N VAL A 174 -11.03 7.12 3.84
CA VAL A 174 -10.30 8.39 4.00
C VAL A 174 -11.03 9.53 3.31
N LEU A 175 -11.59 9.27 2.13
CA LEU A 175 -12.34 10.26 1.35
C LEU A 175 -13.69 10.61 2.00
N ARG A 176 -14.40 9.64 2.60
CA ARG A 176 -15.71 9.86 3.23
C ARG A 176 -15.64 10.63 4.54
N THR A 177 -14.54 10.51 5.27
CA THR A 177 -14.38 11.12 6.61
C THR A 177 -13.93 12.58 6.56
N GLY A 178 -13.65 13.10 5.37
CA GLY A 178 -13.12 14.45 5.15
C GLY A 178 -11.77 14.71 5.81
N ALA A 179 -11.05 13.64 6.15
CA ALA A 179 -9.71 13.71 6.74
C ALA A 179 -8.73 14.43 5.80
N VAL A 180 -8.93 14.27 4.48
CA VAL A 180 -8.14 14.97 3.46
C VAL A 180 -8.42 16.48 3.47
N GLU A 181 -9.68 16.91 3.55
CA GLU A 181 -9.99 18.33 3.63
C GLU A 181 -9.44 18.98 4.91
N LYS A 182 -9.58 18.31 6.05
CA LYS A 182 -9.02 18.77 7.33
C LYS A 182 -7.50 18.89 7.27
N ALA A 183 -6.80 17.89 6.74
CA ALA A 183 -5.35 17.95 6.58
C ALA A 183 -4.91 19.10 5.65
N ILE A 184 -5.64 19.34 4.55
CA ILE A 184 -5.38 20.46 3.65
C ILE A 184 -5.59 21.80 4.37
N GLU A 185 -6.63 21.91 5.20
CA GLU A 185 -6.92 23.10 5.99
C GLU A 185 -5.82 23.37 7.02
N GLU A 186 -5.36 22.35 7.75
CA GLU A 186 -4.22 22.44 8.67
C GLU A 186 -2.93 22.87 7.96
N CYS A 187 -2.64 22.30 6.78
CA CYS A 187 -1.49 22.72 5.97
C CYS A 187 -1.59 24.19 5.53
N LYS A 188 -2.79 24.66 5.16
CA LYS A 188 -3.00 26.08 4.81
C LYS A 188 -2.73 26.99 6.00
N VAL A 189 -3.22 26.63 7.18
CA VAL A 189 -2.97 27.39 8.42
C VAL A 189 -1.47 27.47 8.73
N LEU A 190 -0.74 26.36 8.61
CA LEU A 190 0.71 26.35 8.79
C LEU A 190 1.46 27.21 7.77
N LEU A 191 1.04 27.15 6.50
CA LEU A 191 1.63 27.99 5.44
C LEU A 191 1.37 29.47 5.68
N ASP A 192 0.16 29.84 6.11
CA ASP A 192 -0.17 31.21 6.42
C ASP A 192 0.58 31.71 7.66
N PHE A 193 0.75 30.86 8.69
CA PHE A 193 1.62 31.15 9.83
C PHE A 193 3.08 31.35 9.41
N ALA A 194 3.61 30.50 8.52
CA ALA A 194 4.96 30.63 7.98
C ALA A 194 5.13 31.93 7.17
N LYS A 195 4.13 32.34 6.37
CA LYS A 195 4.14 33.62 5.67
C LYS A 195 4.15 34.80 6.64
N VAL A 196 3.40 34.73 7.73
CA VAL A 196 3.40 35.77 8.77
C VAL A 196 4.79 35.86 9.41
N LEU A 197 5.38 34.74 9.81
CA LEU A 197 6.74 34.70 10.35
C LEU A 197 7.78 35.26 9.38
N TRP A 198 7.70 34.88 8.10
CA TRP A 198 8.58 35.41 7.06
C TRP A 198 8.46 36.93 6.95
N LYS A 199 7.23 37.45 6.94
CA LYS A 199 6.96 38.88 6.83
C LYS A 199 7.48 39.67 8.03
N VAL A 200 7.33 39.13 9.24
CA VAL A 200 7.87 39.71 10.47
C VAL A 200 9.40 39.71 10.46
N ASN A 201 10.02 38.62 10.00
CA ASN A 201 11.48 38.50 9.95
C ASN A 201 12.11 39.33 8.81
N SER A 202 11.35 39.69 7.77
CA SER A 202 11.78 40.60 6.70
C SER A 202 11.68 42.09 7.05
N PHE A 203 11.10 42.41 8.22
CA PHE A 203 10.91 43.78 8.69
C PHE A 203 11.97 44.23 9.73
N TRP A 204 12.82 43.30 10.16
CA TRP A 204 14.02 43.51 10.97
C TRP A 204 15.26 43.26 10.11
#